data_AF-A0A7C7PDP8-F1
#
_entry.id   AF-A0A7C7PDP8-F1
#
_cell.length_a   1.000
_cell.length_b   1.000
_cell.length_c   1.000
_cell.angle_alpha   90.00
_cell.angle_beta   90.00
_cell.angle_gamma   90.00
#
_symmetry.space_group_name_H-M   'P 1'
#
loop_
_entity.id
_entity.type
_entity.pdbx_description
1 polymer ?
#
loop_
_entity_poly.entity_id
_entity_poly.type
_entity_poly.pdbx_seq_one_letter_code
_entity_poly.pdbx_strand_id
1 'polypeptide(L)'
;MSIFSRFKKTTMTLLDTADTNTRFDTASFDAIIKQDKENLSKIRELARQGNFDCQKFLSQMSLAFIQKNEYSSRSDQNMLVLARKNFEIFTKLAAEQGDVTAQFNLAQYYLKSVDMEQEYLNLDEVERLKLALYWYEKAEANGQPDLSSIIDALSAMQLDQLSE
;
A
#
# COMPACT_ATOMS: atom_id res chain seq x y z
N MET A 1 -6.50 28.78 3.60
CA MET A 1 -6.14 27.50 2.95
C MET A 1 -5.99 26.48 4.06
N SER A 2 -6.83 25.45 4.05
CA SER A 2 -6.70 24.31 4.97
C SER A 2 -5.36 23.58 4.75
N ILE A 3 -4.82 22.93 5.77
CA ILE A 3 -3.58 22.15 5.66
C ILE A 3 -3.69 21.07 4.56
N PHE A 4 -4.88 20.48 4.38
CA PHE A 4 -5.22 19.55 3.29
C PHE A 4 -5.02 20.18 1.90
N SER A 5 -5.42 21.46 1.73
CA SER A 5 -5.26 22.17 0.46
C SER A 5 -3.80 22.51 0.12
N ARG A 6 -2.96 22.74 1.14
CA ARG A 6 -1.49 22.94 0.96
C ARG A 6 -0.79 21.62 0.64
N PHE A 7 -1.21 20.53 1.29
CA PHE A 7 -0.72 19.19 1.03
C PHE A 7 -0.99 18.77 -0.42
N LYS A 8 -2.24 18.88 -0.89
CA LYS A 8 -2.64 18.53 -2.27
C LYS A 8 -1.77 19.19 -3.35
N LYS A 9 -1.38 20.46 -3.15
CA LYS A 9 -0.53 21.20 -4.08
C LYS A 9 0.93 20.72 -4.09
N THR A 10 1.40 20.13 -2.99
CA THR A 10 2.79 19.73 -2.78
C THR A 10 3.06 18.29 -3.23
N THR A 11 2.04 17.41 -3.19
CA THR A 11 2.24 15.95 -3.34
C THR A 11 1.65 15.32 -4.60
N MET A 12 0.97 16.10 -5.47
CA MET A 12 0.25 15.60 -6.66
C MET A 12 1.12 15.11 -7.86
N THR A 13 2.32 14.58 -7.61
CA THR A 13 3.13 13.87 -8.63
C THR A 13 3.75 12.55 -8.17
N LEU A 14 3.39 12.03 -6.98
CA LEU A 14 3.95 10.77 -6.44
C LEU A 14 2.97 9.58 -6.45
N LEU A 15 1.74 9.75 -6.93
CA LEU A 15 0.63 8.82 -6.67
C LEU A 15 0.40 7.72 -7.73
N ASP A 16 0.98 7.81 -8.93
CA ASP A 16 0.89 6.77 -9.97
C ASP A 16 2.06 5.76 -9.93
N THR A 17 3.01 5.93 -9.00
CA THR A 17 4.30 5.24 -8.99
C THR A 17 4.42 4.18 -7.90
N ALA A 18 3.33 3.49 -7.53
CA ALA A 18 3.49 2.28 -6.70
C ALA A 18 4.56 1.40 -7.37
N ASP A 19 5.62 1.08 -6.65
CA ASP A 19 6.77 0.42 -7.25
C ASP A 19 6.39 -1.03 -7.53
N THR A 20 6.11 -1.29 -8.81
CA THR A 20 5.77 -2.59 -9.38
C THR A 20 6.99 -3.26 -9.99
N ASN A 21 8.21 -2.85 -9.64
CA ASN A 21 9.44 -3.45 -10.17
C ASN A 21 9.61 -4.87 -9.63
N THR A 22 8.91 -5.80 -10.29
CA THR A 22 8.86 -7.22 -9.99
C THR A 22 9.73 -7.93 -11.00
N ARG A 23 10.59 -8.85 -10.55
CA ARG A 23 11.28 -9.82 -11.41
C ARG A 23 10.31 -10.85 -12.05
N PHE A 24 9.00 -10.67 -11.91
CA PHE A 24 7.98 -11.66 -12.26
C PHE A 24 6.93 -11.02 -13.17
N ASP A 25 6.76 -11.59 -14.36
CA ASP A 25 5.78 -11.18 -15.36
C ASP A 25 4.37 -11.70 -15.02
N THR A 26 3.38 -10.81 -15.07
CA THR A 26 1.92 -11.05 -14.99
C THR A 26 1.42 -12.30 -15.71
N ALA A 27 1.96 -12.66 -16.88
CA ALA A 27 1.56 -13.87 -17.62
C ALA A 27 1.97 -15.18 -16.91
N SER A 28 3.06 -15.14 -16.14
CA SER A 28 3.52 -16.27 -15.33
C SER A 28 2.58 -16.55 -14.15
N PHE A 29 1.89 -15.52 -13.64
CA PHE A 29 0.94 -15.64 -12.53
C PHE A 29 -0.35 -16.35 -12.94
N ASP A 30 -0.91 -16.01 -14.11
CA ASP A 30 -2.12 -16.66 -14.63
C ASP A 30 -1.91 -18.17 -14.86
N ALA A 31 -0.69 -18.58 -15.25
CA ALA A 31 -0.34 -19.98 -15.43
C ALA A 31 -0.29 -20.75 -14.09
N ILE A 32 0.34 -20.18 -13.06
CA ILE A 32 0.44 -20.77 -11.72
C ILE A 32 -0.96 -20.93 -11.09
N ILE A 33 -1.81 -19.90 -11.20
CA ILE A 33 -3.16 -19.91 -10.60
C ILE A 33 -4.09 -20.90 -11.33
N LYS A 34 -3.99 -21.01 -12.66
CA LYS A 34 -4.87 -21.88 -13.45
C LYS A 34 -4.51 -23.36 -13.32
N GLN A 35 -3.25 -23.70 -13.11
CA GLN A 35 -2.83 -25.10 -13.05
C GLN A 35 -3.07 -25.74 -11.69
N ASP A 36 -3.03 -25.01 -10.58
CA ASP A 36 -3.07 -25.67 -9.27
C ASP A 36 -3.48 -24.76 -8.09
N LYS A 37 -4.69 -24.94 -7.58
CA LYS A 37 -5.20 -24.23 -6.38
C LYS A 37 -4.46 -24.65 -5.09
N GLU A 38 -3.88 -25.85 -5.04
CA GLU A 38 -3.10 -26.36 -3.91
C GLU A 38 -1.74 -25.64 -3.81
N ASN A 39 -1.17 -25.23 -4.94
CA ASN A 39 0.04 -24.41 -4.92
C ASN A 39 -0.20 -23.03 -4.30
N LEU A 40 -1.35 -22.40 -4.55
CA LEU A 40 -1.64 -21.10 -3.95
C LEU A 40 -1.87 -21.18 -2.44
N SER A 41 -2.49 -22.26 -1.93
CA SER A 41 -2.64 -22.46 -0.49
C SER A 41 -1.28 -22.66 0.18
N LYS A 42 -0.37 -23.43 -0.45
CA LYS A 42 1.00 -23.64 0.04
C LYS A 42 1.82 -22.34 0.04
N ILE A 43 1.72 -21.53 -1.02
CA ILE A 43 2.39 -20.21 -1.06
C ILE A 43 1.89 -19.30 0.06
N ARG A 44 0.57 -19.26 0.32
CA ARG A 44 0.01 -18.49 1.45
C ARG A 44 0.50 -18.99 2.80
N GLU A 45 0.61 -20.29 2.97
CA GLU A 45 1.11 -20.87 4.20
C GLU A 45 2.58 -20.51 4.43
N LEU A 46 3.43 -20.69 3.41
CA LEU A 46 4.84 -20.30 3.47
C LEU A 46 5.00 -18.80 3.76
N ALA A 47 4.18 -17.94 3.12
CA ALA A 47 4.18 -16.51 3.39
C ALA A 47 3.86 -16.20 4.86
N ARG A 48 2.87 -16.87 5.45
CA ARG A 48 2.50 -16.72 6.87
C ARG A 48 3.59 -17.24 7.82
N GLN A 49 4.37 -18.23 7.38
CA GLN A 49 5.52 -18.74 8.12
C GLN A 49 6.77 -17.86 7.99
N GLY A 50 6.68 -16.71 7.32
CA GLY A 50 7.78 -15.76 7.20
C GLY A 50 8.55 -15.83 5.88
N ASN A 51 8.14 -16.69 4.92
CA ASN A 51 8.83 -16.76 3.63
C ASN A 51 8.66 -15.44 2.86
N PHE A 52 9.77 -14.71 2.76
CA PHE A 52 9.82 -13.36 2.21
C PHE A 52 9.39 -13.29 0.74
N ASP A 53 9.90 -14.20 -0.11
CA ASP A 53 9.54 -14.25 -1.53
C ASP A 53 8.05 -14.51 -1.73
N CYS A 54 7.46 -15.40 -0.93
CA CYS A 54 6.02 -15.69 -0.98
C CYS A 54 5.19 -14.48 -0.53
N GLN A 55 5.63 -13.72 0.48
CA GLN A 55 4.95 -12.49 0.90
C GLN A 55 4.98 -11.44 -0.20
N LYS A 56 6.16 -11.18 -0.79
CA LYS A 56 6.30 -10.24 -1.91
C LYS A 56 5.45 -10.67 -3.10
N PHE A 57 5.47 -11.96 -3.43
CA PHE A 57 4.68 -12.53 -4.50
C PHE A 57 3.18 -12.27 -4.30
N LEU A 58 2.64 -12.59 -3.12
CA LEU A 58 1.20 -12.43 -2.84
C LEU A 58 0.78 -10.96 -2.74
N SER A 59 1.65 -10.09 -2.21
CA SER A 59 1.47 -8.64 -2.20
C SER A 59 1.33 -8.12 -3.64
N GLN A 60 2.32 -8.40 -4.49
CA GLN A 60 2.37 -7.92 -5.87
C GLN A 60 1.23 -8.46 -6.72
N MET A 61 0.90 -9.75 -6.57
CA MET A 61 -0.25 -10.35 -7.24
C MET A 61 -1.55 -9.63 -6.89
N SER A 62 -1.73 -9.28 -5.61
CA SER A 62 -2.92 -8.56 -5.15
C SER A 62 -2.94 -7.13 -5.69
N LEU A 63 -1.79 -6.44 -5.70
CA LEU A 63 -1.66 -5.09 -6.26
C LEU A 63 -1.99 -5.05 -7.75
N ALA A 64 -1.44 -5.97 -8.54
CA ALA A 64 -1.70 -6.08 -9.97
C ALA A 64 -3.19 -6.35 -10.25
N PHE A 65 -3.83 -7.19 -9.44
CA PHE A 65 -5.26 -7.42 -9.53
C PHE A 65 -6.07 -6.14 -9.25
N ILE A 66 -5.72 -5.39 -8.20
CA ILE A 66 -6.38 -4.12 -7.86
C ILE A 66 -6.23 -3.16 -9.04
N GLN A 67 -5.01 -2.89 -9.52
CA GLN A 67 -4.75 -1.95 -10.62
C GLN A 67 -5.53 -2.28 -11.89
N LYS A 68 -5.61 -3.56 -12.26
CA LYS A 68 -6.33 -4.00 -13.47
C LYS A 68 -7.85 -3.84 -13.36
N ASN A 69 -8.40 -3.88 -12.15
CA ASN A 69 -9.85 -4.00 -11.94
C ASN A 69 -10.47 -2.81 -11.22
N GLU A 70 -9.70 -1.91 -10.61
CA GLU A 70 -10.19 -0.81 -9.77
C GLU A 70 -11.14 0.15 -10.50
N TYR A 71 -10.92 0.36 -11.81
CA TYR A 71 -11.77 1.21 -12.65
C TYR A 71 -12.64 0.42 -13.63
N SER A 72 -12.67 -0.92 -13.52
CA SER A 72 -13.45 -1.76 -14.42
C SER A 72 -14.91 -1.83 -13.95
N SER A 73 -15.84 -1.37 -14.78
CA SER A 73 -17.29 -1.47 -14.50
C SER A 73 -17.81 -2.91 -14.38
N ARG A 74 -16.98 -3.91 -14.72
CA ARG A 74 -17.29 -5.35 -14.65
C ARG A 74 -16.60 -6.06 -13.49
N SER A 75 -15.84 -5.36 -12.64
CA SER A 75 -15.11 -5.99 -11.54
C SER A 75 -16.06 -6.50 -10.45
N ASP A 76 -15.85 -7.73 -9.99
CA ASP A 76 -16.49 -8.24 -8.79
C ASP A 76 -15.94 -7.49 -7.56
N GLN A 77 -16.81 -6.70 -6.91
CA GLN A 77 -16.44 -5.89 -5.75
C GLN A 77 -15.96 -6.74 -4.57
N ASN A 78 -16.50 -7.94 -4.38
CA ASN A 78 -16.04 -8.85 -3.32
C ASN A 78 -14.60 -9.31 -3.57
N MET A 79 -14.25 -9.54 -4.83
CA MET A 79 -12.89 -9.92 -5.22
C MET A 79 -11.91 -8.76 -5.05
N LEU A 80 -12.33 -7.52 -5.32
CA LEU A 80 -11.53 -6.33 -5.05
C LEU A 80 -11.28 -6.13 -3.55
N VAL A 81 -12.31 -6.29 -2.71
CA VAL A 81 -12.15 -6.22 -1.24
C VAL A 81 -11.18 -7.28 -0.73
N LEU A 82 -11.29 -8.51 -1.24
CA LEU A 82 -10.36 -9.59 -0.89
C LEU A 82 -8.93 -9.28 -1.35
N ALA A 83 -8.77 -8.73 -2.56
CA ALA A 83 -7.46 -8.36 -3.08
C ALA A 83 -6.82 -7.24 -2.25
N ARG A 84 -7.57 -6.19 -1.89
CA ARG A 84 -7.09 -5.12 -1.00
C ARG A 84 -6.63 -5.67 0.36
N LYS A 85 -7.43 -6.55 0.97
CA LYS A 85 -7.06 -7.20 2.23
C LYS A 85 -5.80 -8.05 2.10
N ASN A 86 -5.68 -8.84 1.04
CA ASN A 86 -4.48 -9.66 0.80
C ASN A 86 -3.25 -8.79 0.56
N PHE A 87 -3.40 -7.73 -0.25
CA PHE A 87 -2.35 -6.76 -0.49
C PHE A 87 -1.84 -6.20 0.85
N GLU A 88 -2.73 -5.69 1.69
CA GLU A 88 -2.35 -5.11 2.98
C GLU A 88 -1.61 -6.12 3.87
N ILE A 89 -2.14 -7.34 4.03
CA ILE A 89 -1.54 -8.39 4.88
C ILE A 89 -0.14 -8.75 4.40
N PHE A 90 0.02 -9.11 3.13
CA PHE A 90 1.30 -9.63 2.64
C PHE A 90 2.33 -8.53 2.42
N THR A 91 1.89 -7.31 2.08
CA THR A 91 2.80 -6.15 2.01
C THR A 91 3.32 -5.80 3.40
N LYS A 92 2.45 -5.82 4.42
CA LYS A 92 2.87 -5.60 5.81
C LYS A 92 3.90 -6.61 6.28
N LEU A 93 3.67 -7.90 6.02
CA LEU A 93 4.65 -8.93 6.39
C LEU A 93 6.03 -8.72 5.72
N ALA A 94 6.04 -8.33 4.44
CA ALA A 94 7.30 -8.02 3.74
C ALA A 94 7.95 -6.72 4.28
N ALA A 95 7.14 -5.70 4.57
CA ALA A 95 7.60 -4.41 5.09
C ALA A 95 8.23 -4.54 6.50
N GLU A 96 7.67 -5.42 7.34
CA GLU A 96 8.21 -5.77 8.65
C GLU A 96 9.58 -6.46 8.57
N GLN A 97 9.86 -7.15 7.46
CA GLN A 97 11.18 -7.74 7.17
C GLN A 97 12.19 -6.75 6.56
N GLY A 98 11.82 -5.47 6.44
CA GLY A 98 12.73 -4.43 5.95
C GLY A 98 12.67 -4.18 4.44
N ASP A 99 11.69 -4.73 3.72
CA ASP A 99 11.54 -4.44 2.29
C ASP A 99 11.12 -2.99 2.06
N VAL A 100 12.06 -2.18 1.55
CA VAL A 100 11.88 -0.74 1.31
C VAL A 100 10.69 -0.47 0.40
N THR A 101 10.57 -1.25 -0.68
CA THR A 101 9.46 -1.16 -1.63
C THR A 101 8.12 -1.47 -0.95
N ALA A 102 8.02 -2.51 -0.13
CA ALA A 102 6.80 -2.85 0.60
C ALA A 102 6.44 -1.77 1.64
N GLN A 103 7.42 -1.21 2.35
CA GLN A 103 7.20 -0.10 3.29
C GLN A 103 6.60 1.11 2.55
N PHE A 104 7.23 1.51 1.44
CA PHE A 104 6.72 2.61 0.60
C PHE A 104 5.32 2.33 0.04
N ASN A 105 5.09 1.14 -0.52
CA ASN A 105 3.81 0.77 -1.11
C ASN A 105 2.69 0.68 -0.05
N LEU A 106 3.01 0.22 1.15
CA LEU A 106 2.05 0.17 2.26
C LEU A 106 1.70 1.56 2.78
N ALA A 107 2.69 2.46 2.89
CA ALA A 107 2.47 3.86 3.23
C ALA A 107 1.53 4.54 2.24
N GLN A 108 1.79 4.37 0.94
CA GLN A 108 0.93 4.88 -0.13
C GLN A 108 -0.48 4.32 -0.06
N TYR A 109 -0.62 3.02 0.20
CA TYR A 109 -1.92 2.38 0.30
C TYR A 109 -2.79 2.96 1.42
N TYR A 110 -2.20 3.20 2.60
CA TYR A 110 -2.92 3.86 3.68
C TYR A 110 -3.27 5.31 3.36
N LEU A 111 -2.35 6.07 2.78
CA LEU A 111 -2.60 7.45 2.40
C LEU A 111 -3.74 7.57 1.36
N LYS A 112 -3.79 6.68 0.37
CA LYS A 112 -4.86 6.66 -0.65
C LYS A 112 -6.25 6.34 -0.08
N SER A 113 -6.31 5.73 1.08
CA SER A 113 -7.57 5.40 1.76
C SER A 113 -8.10 6.54 2.65
N VAL A 114 -7.42 7.68 2.67
CA VAL A 114 -7.82 8.89 3.40
C VAL A 114 -8.43 9.88 2.41
N ASP A 115 -9.63 10.39 2.70
CA ASP A 115 -10.23 11.42 1.87
C ASP A 115 -9.67 12.81 2.23
N MET A 116 -8.62 13.19 1.51
CA MET A 116 -7.93 14.47 1.70
C MET A 116 -8.71 15.67 1.14
N GLU A 117 -9.93 15.48 0.62
CA GLU A 117 -10.80 16.57 0.19
C GLU A 117 -11.74 17.06 1.30
N GLN A 118 -11.87 16.29 2.38
CA GLN A 118 -12.67 16.66 3.54
C GLN A 118 -11.96 17.71 4.41
N GLU A 119 -12.76 18.49 5.13
CA GLU A 119 -12.24 19.50 6.07
C GLU A 119 -11.77 18.86 7.39
N TYR A 120 -12.39 17.75 7.79
CA TYR A 120 -12.09 16.99 8.99
C TYR A 120 -12.01 15.50 8.63
N LEU A 121 -11.14 14.78 9.32
CA LEU A 121 -10.98 13.34 9.16
C LEU A 121 -11.77 12.59 10.22
N ASN A 122 -12.29 11.42 9.85
CA ASN A 122 -12.80 10.50 10.86
C ASN A 122 -11.66 9.71 11.54
N LEU A 123 -11.98 8.99 12.61
CA LEU A 123 -10.98 8.24 13.39
C LEU A 123 -10.22 7.20 12.56
N ASP A 124 -10.89 6.50 11.65
CA ASP A 124 -10.24 5.48 10.81
C ASP A 124 -9.24 6.12 9.83
N GLU A 125 -9.56 7.31 9.31
CA GLU A 125 -8.68 8.09 8.43
C GLU A 125 -7.47 8.65 9.18
N VAL A 126 -7.65 9.12 10.41
CA VAL A 126 -6.55 9.54 11.28
C VAL A 126 -5.59 8.38 11.55
N GLU A 127 -6.11 7.18 11.83
CA GLU A 127 -5.26 6.00 12.01
C GLU A 127 -4.55 5.59 10.72
N ARG A 128 -5.21 5.69 9.56
CA ARG A 128 -4.58 5.46 8.25
C ARG A 128 -3.45 6.46 7.97
N LEU A 129 -3.62 7.74 8.30
CA LEU A 129 -2.56 8.73 8.18
C LEU A 129 -1.35 8.40 9.08
N LYS A 130 -1.58 8.00 10.33
CA LYS A 130 -0.50 7.58 11.24
C LYS A 130 0.26 6.39 10.68
N LEU A 131 -0.44 5.39 10.15
CA LEU A 131 0.18 4.23 9.50
C LEU A 131 0.96 4.64 8.25
N ALA A 132 0.43 5.56 7.44
CA ALA A 132 1.14 6.07 6.27
C ALA A 132 2.46 6.77 6.66
N LEU A 133 2.41 7.68 7.65
CA LEU A 133 3.59 8.37 8.17
C LEU A 133 4.63 7.35 8.68
N TYR A 134 4.22 6.43 9.55
CA TYR A 134 5.10 5.41 10.10
C TYR A 134 5.84 4.61 9.02
N TRP A 135 5.12 4.16 7.98
CA TRP A 135 5.73 3.36 6.92
C TRP A 135 6.60 4.20 5.97
N TYR A 136 6.28 5.48 5.75
CA TYR A 136 7.18 6.38 5.02
C TYR A 136 8.48 6.65 5.78
N GLU A 137 8.41 6.92 7.09
CA GLU A 137 9.61 7.09 7.92
C GLU A 137 10.49 5.84 7.90
N LYS A 138 9.87 4.64 7.96
CA LYS A 138 10.60 3.38 7.82
C LYS A 138 11.25 3.22 6.45
N ALA A 139 10.53 3.53 5.38
CA ALA A 139 11.06 3.45 4.01
C ALA A 139 12.24 4.42 3.83
N GLU A 140 12.11 5.67 4.31
CA GLU A 140 13.16 6.69 4.25
C GLU A 140 14.40 6.23 5.02
N ALA A 141 14.22 5.75 6.25
CA ALA A 141 15.31 5.23 7.08
C ALA A 141 16.05 4.04 6.43
N ASN A 142 15.36 3.27 5.58
CA ASN A 142 15.94 2.15 4.82
C ASN A 142 16.40 2.55 3.41
N GLY A 143 16.41 3.83 3.08
CA GLY A 143 17.04 4.36 1.86
C GLY A 143 16.09 4.66 0.70
N GLN A 144 14.77 4.68 0.91
CA GLN A 144 13.84 5.22 -0.08
C GLN A 144 14.08 6.74 -0.24
N PRO A 145 14.45 7.21 -1.45
CA PRO A 145 14.73 8.63 -1.65
C PRO A 145 13.46 9.47 -1.65
N ASP A 146 13.65 10.78 -1.44
CA ASP A 146 12.65 11.83 -1.68
C ASP A 146 11.35 11.74 -0.85
N LEU A 147 11.41 11.20 0.37
CA LEU A 147 10.26 11.10 1.28
C LEU A 147 10.13 12.23 2.30
N SER A 148 11.17 13.04 2.53
CA SER A 148 11.17 14.02 3.63
C SER A 148 10.04 15.04 3.51
N SER A 149 9.75 15.49 2.28
CA SER A 149 8.67 16.46 2.04
C SER A 149 7.28 15.93 2.38
N ILE A 150 7.02 14.65 2.12
CA ILE A 150 5.73 14.02 2.45
C ILE A 150 5.65 13.69 3.95
N ILE A 151 6.75 13.26 4.57
CA ILE A 151 6.85 13.00 6.01
C ILE A 151 6.60 14.27 6.82
N ASP A 152 7.24 15.38 6.45
CA ASP A 152 7.05 16.69 7.10
C ASP A 152 5.58 17.14 7.02
N ALA A 153 4.97 16.96 5.85
CA ALA A 153 3.60 17.39 5.63
C ALA A 153 2.58 16.52 6.39
N LEU A 154 2.79 15.19 6.44
CA LEU A 154 1.95 14.27 7.22
C LEU A 154 2.10 14.51 8.73
N SER A 155 3.32 14.76 9.21
CA SER A 155 3.61 15.11 10.61
C SER A 155 2.87 16.39 11.03
N ALA A 156 2.88 17.42 10.17
CA ALA A 156 2.16 18.66 10.44
C ALA A 156 0.65 18.45 10.54
N MET A 157 0.08 17.58 9.70
CA MET A 157 -1.35 17.23 9.75
C MET A 157 -1.72 16.48 11.03
N GLN A 158 -0.87 15.55 11.48
CA GLN A 158 -1.12 14.80 12.72
C GLN A 158 -1.11 15.70 13.97
N LEU A 159 -0.24 16.71 14.02
CA LEU A 159 -0.17 17.65 15.15
C LEU A 159 -1.43 18.52 15.25
N ASP A 160 -1.99 18.93 14.11
CA ASP A 160 -3.20 19.76 14.04
C ASP A 160 -4.43 19.00 14.59
N GLN A 161 -4.56 17.73 14.21
CA GLN A 161 -5.65 16.83 14.68
C GLN A 161 -5.57 16.49 16.19
N LEU A 162 -4.43 16.72 16.85
CA LEU A 162 -4.27 16.53 18.30
C LEU A 162 -4.52 17.83 19.10
N SER A 163 -4.72 18.95 18.41
CA SER A 163 -4.90 20.27 19.01
C SER A 163 -6.36 20.72 19.15
N GLU A 164 -7.30 19.92 18.64
CA GLU A 164 -8.76 20.04 18.79
C GLU A 164 -9.32 19.09 19.86
#